data_AF-A0A3D2G7F9-F1
#
_entry.id   AF-A0A3D2G7F9-F1
#
_cell.length_a   1.000
_cell.length_b   1.000
_cell.length_c   1.000
_cell.angle_alpha   90.00
_cell.angle_beta   90.00
_cell.angle_gamma   90.00
#
_symmetry.space_group_name_H-M   'P 1'
#
loop_
_entity.id
_entity.type
_entity.pdbx_description
1 polymer ?
#
loop_
_entity_poly.entity_id
_entity_poly.type
_entity_poly.pdbx_seq_one_letter_code
_entity_poly.pdbx_strand_id
1 'polypeptide(L)'
;ELHAGDIGAIAKLTAARTGNTLSTKANIIEYGKFEISKPYTALRYKVPNKGDIDKVAQALQKLSHEDQTLKVVNDTENRQSLIYGIGEQQLEIIQSRLLNEYKCQIELSKPKVAFRETIKKKADVEYKYKKQSGGHGQYGHV
;
A
#
# COMPACT_ATOMS: atom_id res chain seq x y z
N GLU A 1 -36.36 -4.73 -16.41
CA GLU A 1 -36.09 -3.28 -16.58
C GLU A 1 -36.07 -2.64 -15.21
N LEU A 2 -35.30 -1.59 -15.00
CA LEU A 2 -35.22 -0.86 -13.74
C LEU A 2 -35.89 0.50 -13.94
N HIS A 3 -36.85 0.84 -13.08
CA HIS A 3 -37.55 2.13 -13.11
C HIS A 3 -36.93 3.09 -12.08
N ALA A 4 -37.33 4.36 -12.17
CA ALA A 4 -36.90 5.37 -11.21
C ALA A 4 -37.34 4.99 -9.79
N GLY A 5 -36.38 4.91 -8.86
CA GLY A 5 -36.60 4.50 -7.48
C GLY A 5 -36.24 3.04 -7.18
N ASP A 6 -36.01 2.22 -8.20
CA ASP A 6 -35.62 0.82 -8.01
C ASP A 6 -34.13 0.68 -7.62
N ILE A 7 -33.84 -0.28 -6.75
CA ILE A 7 -32.47 -0.73 -6.44
C ILE A 7 -32.25 -2.08 -7.11
N GLY A 8 -31.24 -2.15 -7.97
CA GLY A 8 -30.90 -3.38 -8.68
C GLY A 8 -29.41 -3.50 -8.97
N ALA A 9 -29.00 -4.70 -9.37
CA ALA A 9 -27.63 -4.99 -9.79
C ALA A 9 -27.58 -5.25 -11.30
N ILE A 10 -26.63 -4.62 -11.98
CA ILE A 10 -26.37 -4.82 -13.41
C ILE A 10 -25.10 -5.64 -13.56
N ALA A 11 -25.21 -6.80 -14.20
CA ALA A 11 -24.06 -7.65 -14.46
C ALA A 11 -23.21 -7.13 -15.62
N LYS A 12 -21.91 -7.45 -15.62
CA LYS A 12 -20.94 -7.21 -16.71
C LYS A 12 -20.66 -5.73 -17.05
N LEU A 13 -20.81 -4.82 -16.09
CA LEU A 13 -20.44 -3.42 -16.27
C LEU A 13 -18.96 -3.20 -15.96
N THR A 14 -18.13 -3.04 -16.99
CA THR A 14 -16.66 -3.01 -16.83
C THR A 14 -16.09 -1.64 -16.47
N ALA A 15 -16.76 -0.56 -16.86
CA ALA A 15 -16.25 0.81 -16.71
C ALA A 15 -16.74 1.52 -15.43
N ALA A 16 -17.91 1.15 -14.90
CA ALA A 16 -18.49 1.81 -13.74
C ALA A 16 -17.82 1.39 -12.43
N ARG A 17 -17.71 2.32 -11.51
CA ARG A 17 -17.14 2.14 -10.16
C ARG A 17 -18.10 2.62 -9.10
N THR A 18 -17.82 2.22 -7.87
CA THR A 18 -18.44 2.76 -6.66
C THR A 18 -18.37 4.29 -6.66
N GLY A 19 -19.54 4.93 -6.59
CA GLY A 19 -19.68 6.39 -6.65
C GLY A 19 -19.77 7.01 -8.05
N ASN A 20 -19.89 6.22 -9.12
CA ASN A 20 -20.14 6.76 -10.47
C ASN A 20 -21.64 6.93 -10.75
N THR A 21 -21.97 7.99 -11.49
CA THR A 21 -23.33 8.22 -12.00
C THR A 21 -23.45 7.61 -13.39
N LEU A 22 -24.50 6.81 -13.63
CA LEU A 22 -24.86 6.32 -14.96
C LEU A 22 -25.98 7.19 -15.50
N SER A 23 -25.76 7.79 -16.67
CA SER A 23 -26.74 8.63 -17.37
C SER A 23 -26.91 8.21 -18.81
N THR A 24 -27.99 8.67 -19.44
CA THR A 24 -28.22 8.43 -20.88
C THR A 24 -27.33 9.34 -21.71
N LYS A 25 -26.99 8.91 -22.93
CA LYS A 25 -26.15 9.72 -23.84
C LYS A 25 -26.81 11.06 -24.23
N ALA A 26 -28.14 11.15 -24.15
CA ALA A 26 -28.89 12.36 -24.49
C ALA A 26 -28.85 13.42 -23.38
N ASN A 27 -28.82 13.00 -22.11
CA ASN A 27 -28.83 13.88 -20.95
C ASN A 27 -27.75 13.43 -19.96
N ILE A 28 -26.56 14.01 -20.10
CA ILE A 28 -25.42 13.73 -19.22
C ILE A 28 -25.63 14.47 -17.90
N ILE A 29 -25.73 13.71 -16.81
CA ILE A 29 -25.85 14.21 -15.46
C ILE A 29 -24.78 13.51 -14.61
N GLU A 30 -24.11 14.28 -13.75
CA GLU A 30 -23.14 13.78 -12.78
C GLU A 30 -23.57 14.22 -11.39
N TYR A 31 -23.75 13.26 -10.48
CA TYR A 31 -23.98 13.55 -9.07
C TYR A 31 -22.65 13.64 -8.32
N GLY A 32 -22.64 14.44 -7.25
CA GLY A 32 -21.48 14.58 -6.38
C GLY A 32 -21.04 13.24 -5.78
N LYS A 33 -19.72 13.03 -5.70
CA LYS A 33 -19.14 11.85 -5.05
C LYS A 33 -19.28 11.99 -3.54
N PHE A 34 -19.55 10.88 -2.87
CA PHE A 34 -19.51 10.82 -1.42
C PHE A 34 -18.06 10.77 -0.93
N GLU A 35 -17.83 11.32 0.26
CA GLU A 35 -16.52 11.23 0.92
C GLU A 35 -16.29 9.82 1.44
N ILE A 36 -15.10 9.27 1.14
CA ILE A 36 -14.69 7.93 1.58
C ILE A 36 -13.75 8.10 2.75
N SER A 37 -13.98 7.34 3.82
CA SER A 37 -13.14 7.34 5.01
C SER A 37 -11.69 7.01 4.65
N LYS A 38 -10.75 7.80 5.19
CA LYS A 38 -9.32 7.55 5.03
C LYS A 38 -8.91 6.39 5.94
N PRO A 39 -8.19 5.37 5.43
CA PRO A 39 -7.70 4.30 6.28
C PRO A 39 -6.63 4.81 7.23
N TYR A 40 -6.65 4.32 8.46
CA TYR A 40 -5.74 4.76 9.54
C TYR A 40 -4.96 3.61 10.19
N THR A 41 -5.32 2.36 9.88
CA THR A 41 -4.58 1.18 10.35
C THR A 41 -3.71 0.65 9.22
N ALA A 42 -2.42 0.42 9.48
CA ALA A 42 -1.48 -0.09 8.50
C ALA A 42 -0.76 -1.33 9.01
N LEU A 43 -0.73 -2.38 8.19
CA LEU A 43 0.06 -3.58 8.44
C LEU A 43 1.01 -3.84 7.27
N ARG A 44 2.14 -4.45 7.57
CA ARG A 44 3.05 -4.94 6.54
C ARG A 44 2.56 -6.30 6.08
N TYR A 45 2.40 -6.46 4.77
CA TYR A 45 2.13 -7.78 4.20
C TYR A 45 3.36 -8.31 3.48
N LYS A 46 3.56 -9.63 3.55
CA LYS A 46 4.60 -10.35 2.83
C LYS A 46 3.97 -11.53 2.10
N VAL A 47 4.41 -11.76 0.87
CA VAL A 47 4.03 -12.96 0.12
C VAL A 47 5.09 -14.04 0.40
N PRO A 48 4.72 -15.23 0.91
CA PRO A 48 5.68 -16.28 1.22
C PRO A 48 6.37 -16.82 -0.04
N ASN A 49 5.63 -16.91 -1.14
CA ASN A 49 6.15 -17.35 -2.44
C ASN A 49 6.34 -16.17 -3.41
N LYS A 50 7.54 -16.04 -3.99
CA LYS A 50 7.83 -14.98 -4.96
C LYS A 50 7.01 -15.10 -6.24
N GLY A 51 6.65 -16.33 -6.66
CA GLY A 51 5.86 -16.56 -7.86
C GLY A 51 4.40 -16.08 -7.78
N ASP A 52 3.92 -15.79 -6.57
CA ASP A 52 2.53 -15.34 -6.35
C ASP A 52 2.42 -13.83 -6.11
N ILE A 53 3.53 -13.09 -6.18
CA ILE A 53 3.55 -11.63 -5.97
C ILE A 53 2.61 -10.92 -6.96
N ASP A 54 2.68 -11.26 -8.25
CA ASP A 54 1.85 -10.63 -9.29
C ASP A 54 0.36 -10.97 -9.09
N LYS A 55 0.05 -12.20 -8.68
CA LYS A 55 -1.34 -12.61 -8.40
C LYS A 55 -1.90 -11.85 -7.20
N VAL A 56 -1.12 -11.71 -6.13
CA VAL A 56 -1.49 -10.95 -4.94
C VAL A 56 -1.73 -9.48 -5.30
N ALA A 57 -0.85 -8.88 -6.11
CA ALA A 57 -1.02 -7.49 -6.55
C ALA A 57 -2.31 -7.30 -7.36
N GLN A 58 -2.61 -8.21 -8.30
CA GLN A 58 -3.84 -8.17 -9.07
C GLN A 58 -5.09 -8.38 -8.21
N ALA A 59 -5.04 -9.30 -7.24
CA ALA A 59 -6.14 -9.57 -6.32
C ALA A 59 -6.42 -8.37 -5.41
N LEU A 60 -5.38 -7.77 -4.83
CA LEU A 60 -5.49 -6.55 -4.03
C LEU A 60 -6.04 -5.37 -4.84
N GLN A 61 -5.66 -5.24 -6.11
CA GLN A 61 -6.21 -4.20 -6.99
C GLN A 61 -7.72 -4.40 -7.21
N LYS A 62 -8.18 -5.63 -7.40
CA LYS A 62 -9.62 -5.94 -7.50
C LYS A 62 -10.35 -5.63 -6.20
N LEU A 63 -9.79 -6.00 -5.06
CA LEU A 63 -10.37 -5.72 -3.75
C LEU A 63 -10.43 -4.22 -3.44
N SER A 64 -9.40 -3.44 -3.79
CA SER A 64 -9.39 -1.97 -3.65
C SER A 64 -10.46 -1.28 -4.50
N HIS A 65 -10.90 -1.96 -5.55
CA HIS A 65 -11.93 -1.49 -6.45
C HIS A 65 -13.34 -1.70 -5.91
N GLU A 66 -13.55 -2.80 -5.18
CA GLU A 66 -14.76 -3.08 -4.42
C GLU A 66 -14.84 -2.19 -3.18
N ASP A 67 -13.73 -2.10 -2.43
CA ASP A 67 -13.61 -1.37 -1.18
C ASP A 67 -12.59 -0.23 -1.32
N GLN A 68 -13.10 0.99 -1.51
CA GLN A 68 -12.29 2.19 -1.69
C GLN A 68 -11.58 2.67 -0.40
N THR A 69 -11.87 2.04 0.74
CA THR A 69 -11.19 2.34 2.00
C THR A 69 -9.83 1.63 2.09
N LEU A 70 -9.63 0.58 1.28
CA LEU A 70 -8.37 -0.15 1.19
C LEU A 70 -7.34 0.61 0.35
N LYS A 71 -6.13 0.73 0.89
CA LYS A 71 -4.99 1.24 0.12
C LYS A 71 -3.77 0.35 0.26
N VAL A 72 -3.07 0.14 -0.85
CA VAL A 72 -1.80 -0.57 -0.88
C VAL A 72 -0.71 0.44 -1.21
N VAL A 73 0.34 0.49 -0.39
CA VAL A 73 1.45 1.44 -0.54
C VAL A 73 2.76 0.68 -0.42
N ASN A 74 3.72 1.01 -1.27
CA ASN A 74 5.08 0.50 -1.16
C ASN A 74 5.94 1.54 -0.45
N ASP A 75 6.46 1.19 0.72
CA ASP A 75 7.34 2.04 1.52
C ASP A 75 8.79 1.88 1.02
N THR A 76 9.29 2.95 0.40
CA THR A 76 10.63 3.02 -0.17
C THR A 76 11.74 3.10 0.86
N GLU A 77 11.49 3.66 2.05
CA GLU A 77 12.50 3.83 3.11
C GLU A 77 12.83 2.47 3.75
N ASN A 78 11.81 1.66 4.04
CA ASN A 78 12.00 0.33 4.66
C ASN A 78 11.96 -0.84 3.66
N ARG A 79 11.73 -0.57 2.36
CA ARG A 79 11.54 -1.58 1.30
C ARG A 79 10.50 -2.63 1.68
N GLN A 80 9.31 -2.17 2.06
CA GLN A 80 8.22 -3.02 2.53
C GLN A 80 6.91 -2.65 1.87
N SER A 81 6.05 -3.65 1.65
CA SER A 81 4.69 -3.42 1.18
C SER A 81 3.74 -3.30 2.36
N LEU A 82 2.96 -2.22 2.36
CA LEU A 82 1.99 -1.88 3.40
C LEU A 82 0.57 -1.98 2.85
N ILE A 83 -0.32 -2.53 3.65
CA ILE A 83 -1.75 -2.56 3.41
C ILE A 83 -2.44 -1.72 4.48
N TYR A 84 -3.27 -0.79 4.02
CA TYR A 84 -4.02 0.14 4.84
C TYR A 84 -5.50 -0.22 4.82
N GLY A 85 -6.11 -0.17 6.00
CA GLY A 85 -7.55 -0.33 6.19
C GLY A 85 -8.06 0.58 7.30
N ILE A 86 -9.36 0.52 7.54
CA ILE A 86 -10.02 1.19 8.65
C ILE A 86 -9.62 0.50 9.95
N GLY A 87 -9.60 -0.84 10.01
CA GLY A 87 -9.25 -1.57 11.24
C GLY A 87 -8.46 -2.84 10.97
N GLU A 88 -7.86 -3.38 12.05
CA GLU A 88 -7.14 -4.66 12.01
C GLU A 88 -8.06 -5.80 11.57
N GLN A 89 -9.30 -5.84 12.07
CA GLN A 89 -10.31 -6.83 11.68
C GLN A 89 -10.60 -6.81 10.17
N GLN A 90 -10.66 -5.63 9.54
CA GLN A 90 -10.85 -5.52 8.10
C GLN A 90 -9.67 -6.19 7.35
N LEU A 91 -8.44 -5.93 7.80
CA LEU A 91 -7.23 -6.50 7.21
C LEU A 91 -7.16 -8.03 7.35
N GLU A 92 -7.61 -8.58 8.48
CA GLU A 92 -7.72 -10.04 8.67
C GLU A 92 -8.76 -10.68 7.74
N ILE A 93 -9.90 -10.02 7.55
CA ILE A 93 -10.93 -10.47 6.59
C ILE A 93 -10.37 -10.43 5.17
N ILE A 94 -9.62 -9.40 4.81
CA ILE A 94 -8.97 -9.29 3.49
C ILE A 94 -7.95 -10.42 3.28
N GLN A 95 -7.13 -10.72 4.28
CA GLN A 95 -6.22 -11.88 4.23
C GLN A 95 -6.99 -13.18 3.98
N SER A 96 -8.11 -13.37 4.68
CA SER A 96 -8.97 -14.54 4.52
C SER A 96 -9.63 -14.61 3.13
N ARG A 97 -10.11 -13.48 2.59
CA ARG A 97 -10.66 -13.39 1.22
C ARG A 97 -9.60 -13.70 0.17
N LEU A 98 -8.37 -13.18 0.33
CA LEU A 98 -7.26 -13.49 -0.57
C LEU A 98 -6.94 -14.99 -0.60
N LEU A 99 -6.96 -15.65 0.56
CA LEU A 99 -6.72 -17.08 0.66
C LEU A 99 -7.86 -17.89 0.02
N ASN A 100 -9.11 -17.57 0.32
CA ASN A 100 -10.27 -18.35 -0.08
C ASN A 100 -10.68 -18.12 -1.54
N GLU A 101 -10.72 -16.86 -1.99
CA GLU A 101 -11.23 -16.49 -3.32
C GLU A 101 -10.11 -16.50 -4.37
N TYR A 102 -8.92 -16.01 -4.01
CA TYR A 102 -7.81 -15.81 -4.94
C TYR A 102 -6.69 -16.85 -4.80
N LYS A 103 -6.80 -17.78 -3.84
CA LYS A 103 -5.78 -18.81 -3.52
C LYS A 103 -4.39 -18.19 -3.30
N CYS A 104 -4.36 -16.97 -2.77
CA CYS A 104 -3.16 -16.19 -2.56
C CYS A 104 -2.92 -16.05 -1.06
N GLN A 105 -1.82 -16.62 -0.57
CA GLN A 105 -1.45 -16.50 0.83
C GLN A 105 -0.62 -15.24 1.07
N ILE A 106 -0.99 -14.46 2.08
CA ILE A 106 -0.21 -13.32 2.58
C ILE A 106 0.02 -13.45 4.08
N GLU A 107 1.17 -13.02 4.54
CA GLU A 107 1.52 -12.92 5.97
C GLU A 107 1.44 -11.46 6.40
N LEU A 108 0.62 -11.17 7.41
CA LEU A 108 0.52 -9.85 8.01
C LEU A 108 1.49 -9.74 9.21
N SER A 109 2.18 -8.61 9.30
CA SER A 109 3.15 -8.32 10.36
C SER A 109 3.15 -6.83 10.69
N LYS A 110 3.72 -6.48 11.85
CA LYS A 110 3.87 -5.07 12.22
C LYS A 110 4.80 -4.35 11.22
N PRO A 111 4.45 -3.14 10.77
CA PRO A 111 5.29 -2.37 9.85
C PRO A 111 6.60 -1.96 10.53
N LYS A 112 7.68 -1.94 9.75
CA LYS A 112 8.95 -1.38 10.21
C LYS A 112 8.86 0.14 10.22
N VAL A 113 9.51 0.75 11.20
CA VAL A 113 9.64 2.21 11.32
C VAL A 113 11.04 2.60 10.86
N ALA A 114 11.12 3.60 9.99
CA ALA A 114 12.41 4.17 9.57
C ALA A 114 12.96 5.04 10.71
N PHE A 115 13.94 4.52 11.44
CA PHE A 115 14.65 5.29 12.45
C PHE A 115 15.59 6.29 11.79
N ARG A 116 15.66 7.50 12.35
CA ARG A 116 16.61 8.53 11.94
C ARG A 116 17.49 8.89 13.13
N GLU A 117 18.77 9.07 12.87
CA GLU A 117 19.74 9.44 13.89
C GLU A 117 20.08 10.92 13.76
N THR A 118 20.26 11.59 14.91
CA THR A 118 20.73 12.97 14.96
C THR A 118 21.72 13.13 16.12
N ILE A 119 22.70 14.01 15.93
CA ILE A 119 23.57 14.46 17.01
C ILE A 119 22.84 15.50 17.87
N LYS A 120 23.04 15.44 19.19
CA LYS A 120 22.40 16.39 20.15
C LYS A 120 23.30 17.57 20.53
N LYS A 121 24.62 17.42 20.40
CA LYS A 121 25.61 18.40 20.81
C LYS A 121 26.61 18.63 19.69
N LYS A 122 27.18 19.82 19.64
CA LYS A 122 28.34 20.09 18.79
C LYS A 122 29.54 19.33 19.33
N ALA A 123 30.28 18.67 18.44
CA ALA A 123 31.51 17.96 18.76
C ALA A 123 32.62 18.55 17.88
N ASP A 124 33.77 18.82 18.49
CA ASP A 124 35.00 19.22 17.82
C ASP A 124 35.93 18.00 17.86
N VAL A 125 36.16 17.38 16.70
CA VAL A 125 36.86 16.08 16.63
C VAL A 125 37.88 16.13 15.51
N GLU A 126 39.13 15.86 15.87
CA GLU A 126 40.27 15.75 14.96
C GLU A 126 40.59 14.26 14.71
N TYR A 127 40.63 13.85 13.45
CA TYR A 127 40.88 12.49 12.99
C TYR A 127 42.12 12.44 12.10
N LYS A 128 43.10 11.64 12.53
CA LYS A 128 44.36 11.41 11.81
C LYS A 128 44.41 9.99 11.26
N TYR A 129 44.31 9.86 9.95
CA TYR A 129 44.54 8.60 9.25
C TYR A 129 46.00 8.49 8.83
N LYS A 130 46.75 7.57 9.44
CA LYS A 130 48.11 7.23 9.02
C LYS A 130 48.22 5.73 8.80
N LYS A 131 48.33 5.32 7.53
CA LYS A 131 48.51 3.90 7.17
C LYS A 131 49.68 3.76 6.19
N GLN A 132 50.63 2.91 6.54
CA GLN A 132 51.82 2.61 5.74
C GLN A 132 51.93 1.09 5.59
N SER A 133 51.40 0.55 4.49
CA SER A 133 51.56 -0.85 4.11
C SER A 133 52.46 -0.95 2.90
N GLY A 134 53.75 -1.20 3.13
CA GLY A 134 54.72 -1.66 2.11
C GLY A 134 55.11 -0.69 0.97
N GLY A 135 54.42 0.43 0.77
CA GLY A 135 54.69 1.43 -0.27
C GLY A 135 54.47 2.89 0.19
N HIS A 136 54.26 3.83 -0.74
CA HIS A 136 54.02 5.24 -0.44
C HIS A 136 52.85 5.39 0.56
N GLY A 137 53.13 5.97 1.74
CA GLY A 137 52.19 6.03 2.85
C GLY A 137 51.01 6.96 2.58
N GLN A 138 49.82 6.59 3.05
CA GLN A 138 48.64 7.44 3.02
C GLN A 138 48.51 8.18 4.34
N TYR A 139 48.44 9.51 4.27
CA TYR A 139 48.26 10.41 5.40
C TYR A 139 47.08 11.35 5.14
N GLY A 140 46.16 11.45 6.09
CA GLY A 140 45.07 12.42 6.08
C GLY A 140 44.78 12.91 7.50
N HIS A 141 44.52 14.21 7.64
CA HIS A 141 44.21 14.85 8.92
C HIS A 141 43.01 15.78 8.71
N VAL A 142 41.95 15.61 9.50
CA VAL A 142 40.71 16.41 9.44
C VAL A 142 40.23 16.70 10.85
#